data_AF-A0A969U8H7-F1
#
_entry.id   AF-A0A969U8H7-F1
#
_cell.length_a   1.000
_cell.length_b   1.000
_cell.length_c   1.000
_cell.angle_alpha   90.00
_cell.angle_beta   90.00
_cell.angle_gamma   90.00
#
_symmetry.space_group_name_H-M   'P 1'
#
loop_
_entity.id
_entity.type
_entity.pdbx_description
1 polymer ?
#
loop_
_entity_poly.entity_id
_entity_poly.type
_entity_poly.pdbx_seq_one_letter_code
_entity_poly.pdbx_strand_id
1 'polypeptide(L)' 'PVYAAAGISEYWIVNLIDDRLEIYRQPEGNIYTSIEIITPPRSISLPQYSDIFAEY' A
#
# COMPACT_ATOMS: atom_id res chain seq x y z
N PRO A 1 -12.45 -5.43 0.09
CA PRO A 1 -13.57 -5.70 1.00
C PRO A 1 -13.16 -6.31 2.35
N VAL A 2 -12.47 -7.45 2.36
CA VAL A 2 -12.18 -8.20 3.61
C VAL A 2 -11.32 -7.40 4.60
N TYR A 3 -10.25 -6.75 4.15
CA TYR A 3 -9.35 -5.98 5.03
C TYR A 3 -10.03 -4.73 5.64
N ALA A 4 -10.82 -4.01 4.85
CA ALA A 4 -11.63 -2.90 5.35
C ALA A 4 -12.68 -3.37 6.36
N ALA A 5 -13.39 -4.47 6.06
CA ALA A 5 -14.37 -5.07 6.95
C ALA A 5 -13.76 -5.58 8.27
N ALA A 6 -12.50 -6.00 8.24
CA ALA A 6 -11.73 -6.36 9.42
C ALA A 6 -11.20 -5.13 10.20
N GLY A 7 -11.47 -3.90 9.73
CA GLY A 7 -11.03 -2.67 10.37
C GLY A 7 -9.52 -2.42 10.26
N ILE A 8 -8.83 -3.04 9.31
CA ILE A 8 -7.39 -2.81 9.11
C ILE A 8 -7.21 -1.37 8.64
N SER A 9 -6.53 -0.57 9.46
CA SER A 9 -6.38 0.88 9.26
C SER A 9 -5.65 1.25 7.97
N GLU A 10 -4.70 0.41 7.56
CA GLU A 10 -3.83 0.64 6.41
C GLU A 10 -3.46 -0.68 5.74
N TYR A 11 -3.66 -0.76 4.42
CA TYR A 11 -3.44 -1.95 3.61
C TYR A 11 -2.76 -1.59 2.29
N TRP A 12 -1.69 -2.30 1.94
CA TRP A 12 -0.80 -1.95 0.83
C TRP A 12 -0.84 -3.04 -0.24
N ILE A 13 -0.96 -2.64 -1.51
CA ILE A 13 -0.84 -3.54 -2.66
C ILE A 13 0.33 -3.09 -3.51
N VAL A 14 1.30 -3.98 -3.71
CA VAL A 14 2.34 -3.81 -4.74
C VAL A 14 1.82 -4.41 -6.03
N ASN A 15 1.48 -3.56 -7.00
CA ASN A 15 1.05 -3.98 -8.32
C ASN A 15 2.27 -3.95 -9.26
N LEU A 16 2.84 -5.14 -9.49
CA LEU A 16 4.04 -5.33 -10.31
C LEU A 16 3.78 -5.18 -11.82
N ILE A 17 2.52 -5.34 -12.26
CA ILE A 17 2.16 -5.22 -13.68
C ILE A 17 2.16 -3.74 -14.08
N ASP A 18 1.60 -2.90 -13.22
CA ASP A 18 1.50 -1.44 -13.42
C ASP A 18 2.65 -0.66 -12.77
N ASP A 19 3.63 -1.35 -12.18
CA ASP A 19 4.75 -0.80 -11.41
C ASP A 19 4.30 0.32 -10.45
N ARG A 20 3.39 -0.01 -9.53
CA ARG A 20 2.86 0.97 -8.56
C ARG A 20 2.56 0.35 -7.22
N LEU A 21 2.69 1.17 -6.18
CA LEU A 21 2.22 0.89 -4.84
C LEU A 21 0.87 1.58 -4.63
N GLU A 22 -0.13 0.81 -4.19
CA GLU A 22 -1.46 1.32 -3.84
C GLU A 22 -1.63 1.21 -2.32
N ILE A 23 -1.86 2.34 -1.66
CA ILE A 23 -2.02 2.44 -0.21
C ILE A 23 -3.48 2.75 0.08
N TYR A 24 -4.15 1.85 0.77
CA TYR A 24 -5.56 1.94 1.14
C TYR A 24 -5.69 2.25 2.63
N ARG A 25 -6.42 3.31 2.97
CA ARG A 25 -6.61 3.83 4.34
C ARG A 25 -8.04 4.27 4.58
N GLN A 26 -8.36 4.54 5.86
CA GLN A 26 -9.68 4.98 6.31
C GLN A 26 -10.76 3.94 5.95
N PRO A 27 -10.75 2.75 6.60
CA PRO A 27 -11.77 1.76 6.37
C PRO A 27 -13.13 2.26 6.89
N GLU A 28 -14.14 2.27 6.02
CA GLU A 28 -15.54 2.57 6.35
C GLU A 28 -16.41 1.39 5.90
N GLY A 29 -16.83 0.56 6.87
CA GLY A 29 -17.52 -0.69 6.56
C GLY A 29 -16.62 -1.64 5.77
N ASN A 30 -16.91 -1.83 4.48
CA ASN A 30 -16.19 -2.76 3.60
C ASN A 30 -15.36 -2.07 2.50
N ILE A 31 -15.23 -0.75 2.56
CA ILE A 31 -14.47 0.06 1.62
C ILE A 31 -13.37 0.85 2.32
N TYR A 32 -12.38 1.29 1.55
CA TYR A 32 -11.40 2.28 1.95
C TYR A 32 -11.74 3.60 1.27
N THR A 33 -11.82 4.68 2.03
CA THR A 33 -12.17 6.02 1.50
C THR A 33 -10.95 6.86 1.13
N SER A 34 -9.75 6.45 1.57
CA SER A 34 -8.49 7.05 1.15
C SER A 34 -7.66 6.04 0.37
N ILE A 35 -7.33 6.38 -0.87
CA ILE A 35 -6.48 5.57 -1.74
C ILE A 35 -5.38 6.48 -2.28
N GLU A 36 -4.13 6.10 -2.04
CA GLU A 36 -2.94 6.78 -2.57
C GLU A 36 -2.21 5.83 -3.51
N ILE A 37 -1.81 6.33 -4.68
CA ILE A 37 -1.07 5.55 -5.68
C ILE A 37 0.30 6.20 -5.85
N ILE A 38 1.33 5.43 -5.56
CA ILE A 38 2.73 5.83 -5.73
C ILE A 38 3.31 5.01 -6.88
N THR A 39 3.63 5.68 -7.98
CA THR A 39 4.41 5.10 -9.07
C THR A 39 5.88 5.34 -8.75
N PRO A 40 6.71 4.30 -8.51
CA PRO A 40 8.11 4.48 -8.20
C PRO A 40 8.84 5.21 -9.34
N PRO A 41 9.75 6.14 -9.04
CA PRO A 41 10.94 6.29 -9.84
C PRO A 41 11.95 5.23 -9.36
N ARG A 42 11.88 4.01 -9.91
CA ARG A 42 12.89 2.92 -9.80
C ARG A 42 13.34 2.44 -8.40
N SER A 43 12.99 3.06 -7.26
CA SER A 43 13.23 2.55 -5.89
C SER A 43 12.44 3.35 -4.85
N ILE A 44 11.71 2.65 -3.96
CA ILE A 44 11.04 3.26 -2.80
C ILE A 44 11.70 2.69 -1.54
N SER A 45 12.31 3.55 -0.71
CA SER A 45 12.81 3.19 0.62
C SER A 45 11.69 3.32 1.66
N LEU A 46 11.49 2.30 2.49
CA LEU A 46 10.51 2.31 3.58
C LEU A 46 11.09 3.01 4.82
N PRO A 47 10.55 4.16 5.29
CA PRO A 47 11.14 4.93 6.39
C PRO A 47 11.15 4.21 7.75
N GLN A 48 10.30 3.20 7.94
CA GLN A 48 10.21 2.44 9.20
C GLN A 48 11.06 1.15 9.21
N TYR A 49 11.68 0.79 8.08
CA TYR A 49 12.52 -0.39 7.94
C TYR A 49 13.73 -0.05 7.07
N SER A 50 14.69 0.67 7.65
CA SER A 50 15.93 1.12 7.01
C SER A 50 16.79 -0.01 6.43
N ASP A 51 16.58 -1.24 6.90
CA ASP A 51 17.44 -2.40 6.62
C ASP A 51 16.82 -3.39 5.63
N ILE A 52 15.64 -3.09 5.04
CA ILE A 52 14.99 -3.98 4.09
C ILE A 52 14.95 -3.31 2.72
N PHE A 53 15.93 -3.66 1.89
CA PHE A 53 15.89 -3.36 0.46
C PHE A 53 15.16 -4.51 -0.24
N ALA A 54 14.06 -4.20 -0.91
CA ALA A 54 13.49 -5.11 -1.89
C ALA A 54 14.34 -4.99 -3.17
N GLU A 55 15.22 -5.96 -3.38
CA GLU A 55 16.03 -6.07 -4.60
C GLU A 55 15.33 -7.05 -5.57
N TYR A 56 15.26 -6.67 -6.85
CA TYR A 56 14.67 -7.47 -7.94
C TYR A 56 15.70 -8.38 -8.60
#